data_AF-A0A1Q7YRY9-F1
#
_entry.id   AF-A0A1Q7YRY9-F1
#
_cell.length_a   1.000
_cell.length_b   1.000
_cell.length_c   1.000
_cell.angle_alpha   90.00
_cell.angle_beta   90.00
_cell.angle_gamma   90.00
#
_symmetry.space_group_name_H-M   'P 1'
#
loop_
_entity.id
_entity.type
_entity.pdbx_description
1 polymer ?
#
loop_
_entity_poly.entity_id
_entity_poly.type
_entity_poly.pdbx_seq_one_letter_code
_entity_poly.pdbx_strand_id
1 'polypeptide(L)'
;MIVRVFEEKISLSATAAEQAATAMRRAILDRGRARIVVATGTSQLDFLDALTKAENIDWKRVEMFHLDEYVGLPITHPASFRKYLLERLILKTGITQYHLLDGSGEPSEVVRHVGEILQSAPIDIAFAGMGENGHLAFNDPPADFQTEEPFLIVNLDEACRRQQVGEGWFADISAVPLQAISMSVRQIL
;
A
#
# COMPACT_ATOMS: atom_id res chain seq x y z
N MET A 1 2.55 -12.76 -17.83
CA MET A 1 1.40 -12.42 -16.96
C MET A 1 0.54 -13.65 -16.79
N ILE A 2 0.14 -13.97 -15.55
CA ILE A 2 -0.81 -15.06 -15.24
C ILE A 2 -2.09 -14.39 -14.76
N VAL A 3 -3.23 -14.69 -15.39
CA VAL A 3 -4.55 -14.19 -14.99
C VAL A 3 -5.35 -15.36 -14.41
N ARG A 4 -5.92 -15.18 -13.22
CA ARG A 4 -6.81 -16.15 -12.58
C ARG A 4 -8.14 -15.47 -12.27
N VAL A 5 -9.23 -16.12 -12.63
CA VAL A 5 -10.59 -15.62 -12.42
C VAL A 5 -11.27 -16.48 -11.38
N PHE A 6 -11.97 -15.83 -10.45
CA PHE A 6 -12.70 -16.47 -9.37
C PHE A 6 -14.13 -15.93 -9.39
N GLU A 7 -15.10 -16.78 -9.08
CA GLU A 7 -16.52 -16.39 -9.00
C GLU A 7 -16.78 -15.52 -7.76
N GLU A 8 -16.08 -15.79 -6.66
CA GLU A 8 -16.30 -15.17 -5.36
C GLU A 8 -15.08 -14.38 -4.88
N LYS A 9 -15.33 -13.17 -4.36
CA LYS A 9 -14.29 -12.28 -3.80
C LYS A 9 -13.48 -12.95 -2.68
N ILE A 10 -14.15 -13.73 -1.83
CA ILE A 10 -13.53 -14.43 -0.70
C ILE A 10 -12.54 -15.49 -1.20
N SER A 11 -12.93 -16.29 -2.21
CA SER A 11 -12.07 -17.30 -2.82
C SER A 11 -10.85 -16.70 -3.51
N LEU A 12 -11.04 -15.56 -4.20
CA LEU A 12 -9.95 -14.77 -4.77
C LEU A 12 -8.97 -14.33 -3.67
N SER A 13 -9.50 -13.72 -2.61
CA SER A 13 -8.72 -13.13 -1.53
C SER A 13 -7.92 -14.19 -0.77
N ALA A 14 -8.53 -15.33 -0.45
CA ALA A 14 -7.86 -16.45 0.21
C ALA A 14 -6.75 -17.05 -0.68
N THR A 15 -7.01 -17.19 -1.99
CA THR A 15 -6.00 -17.72 -2.92
C THR A 15 -4.83 -16.75 -3.09
N ALA A 16 -5.10 -15.45 -3.21
CA ALA A 16 -4.06 -14.42 -3.26
C ALA A 16 -3.24 -14.39 -1.97
N ALA A 17 -3.89 -14.50 -0.80
CA ALA A 17 -3.23 -14.55 0.49
C ALA A 17 -2.29 -15.76 0.62
N GLU A 18 -2.70 -16.95 0.18
CA GLU A 18 -1.82 -18.12 0.23
C GLU A 18 -0.63 -18.01 -0.75
N GLN A 19 -0.84 -17.40 -1.93
CA GLN A 19 0.27 -17.11 -2.85
C GLN A 19 1.28 -16.14 -2.24
N ALA A 20 0.79 -15.06 -1.62
CA ALA A 20 1.61 -14.10 -0.89
C ALA A 20 2.37 -14.78 0.26
N ALA A 21 1.67 -15.54 1.10
CA ALA A 21 2.27 -16.28 2.21
C ALA A 21 3.37 -17.23 1.73
N THR A 22 3.12 -17.99 0.67
CA THR A 22 4.12 -18.89 0.07
C THR A 22 5.36 -18.13 -0.42
N ALA A 23 5.17 -17.02 -1.13
CA ALA A 23 6.27 -16.20 -1.60
C ALA A 23 7.07 -15.56 -0.45
N MET A 24 6.39 -15.11 0.61
CA MET A 24 7.02 -14.54 1.81
C MET A 24 7.84 -15.59 2.57
N ARG A 25 7.27 -16.78 2.81
CA ARG A 25 7.98 -17.89 3.45
C ARG A 25 9.24 -18.26 2.66
N ARG A 26 9.14 -18.29 1.33
CA ARG A 26 10.29 -18.56 0.45
C ARG A 26 11.35 -17.47 0.53
N ALA A 27 10.97 -16.20 0.46
CA ALA A 27 11.93 -15.09 0.58
C ALA A 27 12.64 -15.12 1.95
N ILE A 28 11.91 -15.38 3.03
CA ILE A 28 12.49 -15.54 4.37
C ILE A 28 13.46 -16.72 4.42
N LEU A 29 13.11 -17.86 3.83
CA LEU A 29 13.99 -19.04 3.79
C LEU A 29 15.27 -18.77 3.00
N ASP A 30 15.15 -18.16 1.82
CA ASP A 30 16.23 -17.98 0.87
C ASP A 30 17.16 -16.81 1.25
N ARG A 31 16.61 -15.75 1.86
CA ARG A 31 17.30 -14.45 2.07
C ARG A 31 17.28 -13.97 3.52
N GLY A 32 16.63 -14.71 4.42
CA GLY A 32 16.51 -14.36 5.83
C GLY A 32 15.48 -13.27 6.14
N ARG A 33 14.87 -12.64 5.13
CA ARG A 33 13.80 -11.63 5.23
C ARG A 33 12.90 -11.63 4.00
N ALA A 34 11.68 -11.10 4.14
CA ALA A 34 10.79 -10.75 3.03
C ALA A 34 10.52 -9.24 3.04
N ARG A 35 10.75 -8.56 1.93
CA ARG A 35 10.44 -7.14 1.74
C ARG A 35 9.17 -6.99 0.92
N ILE A 36 8.13 -6.40 1.50
CA ILE A 36 6.80 -6.32 0.90
C ILE A 36 6.34 -4.87 0.74
N VAL A 37 5.59 -4.61 -0.33
CA VAL A 37 4.82 -3.36 -0.52
C VAL A 37 3.34 -3.68 -0.33
N VAL A 38 2.61 -2.84 0.41
CA VAL A 38 1.20 -3.10 0.74
C VAL A 38 0.34 -1.88 0.41
N ALA A 39 -0.61 -2.09 -0.51
CA ALA A 39 -1.69 -1.15 -0.80
C ALA A 39 -2.78 -1.12 0.28
N THR A 40 -3.58 -0.07 0.27
CA THR A 40 -4.82 0.02 1.06
C THR A 40 -6.05 -0.15 0.17
N GLY A 41 -7.22 0.24 0.67
CA GLY A 41 -8.49 0.19 -0.08
C GLY A 41 -9.33 -1.06 0.17
N THR A 42 -10.59 -0.99 -0.25
CA THR A 42 -11.62 -2.01 -0.01
C THR A 42 -11.30 -3.36 -0.65
N SER A 43 -10.53 -3.36 -1.74
CA SER A 43 -10.04 -4.56 -2.43
C SER A 43 -9.08 -5.38 -1.58
N GLN A 44 -8.36 -4.75 -0.64
CA GLN A 44 -7.35 -5.40 0.20
C GLN A 44 -7.91 -5.98 1.49
N LEU A 45 -9.15 -5.65 1.88
CA LEU A 45 -9.71 -6.00 3.19
C LEU A 45 -9.70 -7.51 3.47
N ASP A 46 -10.34 -8.29 2.58
CA ASP A 46 -10.47 -9.74 2.75
C ASP A 46 -9.12 -10.44 2.54
N PHE A 47 -8.28 -9.91 1.65
CA PHE A 47 -6.93 -10.40 1.39
C PHE A 47 -6.03 -10.26 2.61
N LEU A 48 -5.97 -9.07 3.23
CA LEU A 48 -5.15 -8.84 4.42
C LEU A 48 -5.67 -9.65 5.61
N ASP A 49 -7.00 -9.76 5.77
CA ASP A 49 -7.56 -10.59 6.83
C ASP A 49 -7.15 -12.07 6.68
N ALA A 50 -7.22 -12.63 5.46
CA ALA A 50 -6.74 -13.97 5.17
C ALA A 50 -5.22 -14.10 5.36
N LEU A 51 -4.42 -13.15 4.87
CA LEU A 51 -2.96 -13.16 4.97
C LEU A 51 -2.48 -13.11 6.42
N THR A 52 -3.09 -12.26 7.27
CA THR A 52 -2.73 -12.17 8.69
C THR A 52 -3.01 -13.45 9.48
N LYS A 53 -3.89 -14.31 8.96
CA LYS A 53 -4.22 -15.64 9.54
C LYS A 53 -3.38 -16.76 8.93
N ALA A 54 -2.58 -16.50 7.91
CA ALA A 54 -1.74 -17.51 7.28
C ALA A 54 -0.67 -18.01 8.24
N GLU A 55 -0.52 -19.33 8.33
CA GLU A 55 0.41 -19.96 9.26
C GLU A 55 1.86 -19.86 8.77
N ASN A 56 2.81 -20.02 9.69
CA ASN A 56 4.24 -20.20 9.40
C ASN A 56 4.90 -19.04 8.64
N ILE A 57 4.39 -17.82 8.78
CA ILE A 57 5.10 -16.61 8.36
C ILE A 57 5.83 -16.05 9.59
N ASP A 58 7.16 -15.95 9.52
CA ASP A 58 7.94 -15.23 10.53
C ASP A 58 7.84 -13.72 10.28
N TRP A 59 6.78 -13.11 10.80
CA TRP A 59 6.49 -11.68 10.63
C TRP A 59 7.58 -10.75 11.18
N LYS A 60 8.45 -11.22 12.07
CA LYS A 60 9.62 -10.45 12.56
C LYS A 60 10.71 -10.31 11.50
N ARG A 61 10.69 -11.16 10.47
CA ARG A 61 11.58 -11.11 9.30
C ARG A 61 10.93 -10.43 8.10
N VAL A 62 9.76 -9.83 8.27
CA VAL A 62 9.08 -9.07 7.22
C VAL A 62 9.43 -7.59 7.38
N GLU A 63 9.87 -6.97 6.31
CA GLU A 63 10.05 -5.53 6.18
C GLU A 63 8.97 -4.97 5.25
N MET A 64 8.13 -4.08 5.75
CA MET A 64 6.93 -3.61 5.06
C MET A 64 7.07 -2.16 4.60
N PHE A 65 6.65 -1.86 3.36
CA PHE A 65 6.64 -0.53 2.78
C PHE A 65 5.22 -0.12 2.39
N HIS A 66 4.82 1.06 2.82
CA HIS A 66 3.53 1.65 2.47
C HIS A 66 3.53 2.12 1.02
N LEU A 67 2.41 1.90 0.31
CA LEU A 67 2.28 2.31 -1.08
C LEU A 67 1.98 3.81 -1.24
N ASP A 68 1.11 4.37 -0.41
CA ASP A 68 0.60 5.74 -0.53
C ASP A 68 0.02 6.29 0.78
N GLU A 69 -0.02 7.61 0.97
CA GLU A 69 -0.74 8.25 2.09
C GLU A 69 -1.09 9.70 1.73
N TYR A 70 -2.17 10.21 2.29
CA TYR A 70 -2.54 11.61 2.16
C TYR A 70 -1.55 12.55 2.87
N VAL A 71 -1.26 13.69 2.25
CA VAL A 71 -0.53 14.78 2.90
C VAL A 71 -1.44 15.55 3.87
N GLY A 72 -0.93 15.89 5.04
CA GLY A 72 -1.62 16.66 6.08
C GLY A 72 -2.67 15.89 6.89
N LEU A 73 -2.85 14.58 6.64
CA LEU A 73 -3.86 13.79 7.33
C LEU A 73 -3.30 13.14 8.61
N PRO A 74 -3.91 13.39 9.80
CA PRO A 74 -3.46 12.77 11.03
C PRO A 74 -3.76 11.27 11.03
N ILE A 75 -2.90 10.48 11.67
CA ILE A 75 -3.05 9.03 11.76
C ILE A 75 -4.32 8.58 12.50
N THR A 76 -4.95 9.48 13.27
CA THR A 76 -6.20 9.18 13.97
C THR A 76 -7.42 9.28 13.05
N HIS A 77 -7.28 9.94 11.89
CA HIS A 77 -8.37 10.14 10.94
C HIS A 77 -8.86 8.79 10.37
N PRO A 78 -10.18 8.57 10.25
CA PRO A 78 -10.73 7.33 9.69
C PRO A 78 -10.21 6.97 8.29
N ALA A 79 -9.94 8.00 7.47
CA ALA A 79 -9.41 7.84 6.11
C ALA A 79 -7.87 7.68 6.02
N SER A 80 -7.13 7.69 7.15
CA SER A 80 -5.68 7.53 7.10
C SER A 80 -5.29 6.11 6.69
N PHE A 81 -4.46 6.01 5.66
CA PHE A 81 -3.94 4.74 5.17
C PHE A 81 -2.92 4.13 6.14
N ARG A 82 -2.18 4.97 6.87
CA ARG A 82 -1.36 4.52 8.00
C ARG A 82 -2.20 3.84 9.08
N LYS A 83 -3.33 4.44 9.47
CA LYS A 83 -4.26 3.82 10.44
C LYS A 83 -4.75 2.47 9.94
N TYR A 84 -5.19 2.43 8.69
CA TYR A 84 -5.65 1.22 8.03
C TYR A 84 -4.62 0.08 8.14
N LEU A 85 -3.35 0.33 7.80
CA LEU A 85 -2.32 -0.71 7.85
C LEU A 85 -1.88 -1.07 9.26
N LEU A 86 -1.85 -0.10 10.19
CA LEU A 86 -1.57 -0.37 11.59
C LEU A 86 -2.57 -1.38 12.15
N GLU A 87 -3.87 -1.10 11.99
CA GLU A 87 -4.94 -1.92 12.56
C GLU A 87 -5.11 -3.27 11.84
N ARG A 88 -4.89 -3.29 10.52
CA ARG A 88 -5.23 -4.46 9.70
C ARG A 88 -4.08 -5.40 9.41
N LEU A 89 -2.85 -4.93 9.52
CA LEU A 89 -1.66 -5.73 9.24
C LEU A 89 -0.69 -5.69 10.42
N ILE A 90 -0.10 -4.53 10.71
CA ILE A 90 1.08 -4.43 11.58
C ILE A 90 0.79 -4.92 13.00
N LEU A 91 -0.31 -4.46 13.63
CA LEU A 91 -0.66 -4.85 14.99
C LEU A 91 -1.11 -6.32 15.07
N LYS A 92 -1.76 -6.84 14.02
CA LYS A 92 -2.21 -8.24 13.97
C LYS A 92 -1.06 -9.24 13.85
N THR A 93 -0.02 -8.88 13.11
CA THR A 93 1.09 -9.78 12.79
C THR A 93 2.32 -9.54 13.66
N GLY A 94 2.43 -8.36 14.26
CA GLY A 94 3.58 -7.95 15.04
C GLY A 94 4.82 -7.64 14.20
N ILE A 95 4.66 -7.25 12.93
CA ILE A 95 5.78 -6.74 12.10
C ILE A 95 6.50 -5.62 12.87
N THR A 96 7.82 -5.71 12.95
CA THR A 96 8.65 -4.71 13.65
C THR A 96 9.36 -3.76 12.70
N GLN A 97 9.57 -4.16 11.45
CA GLN A 97 10.22 -3.35 10.43
C GLN A 97 9.16 -2.88 9.43
N TYR A 98 8.68 -1.65 9.57
CA TYR A 98 7.69 -1.08 8.67
C TYR A 98 7.99 0.39 8.40
N HIS A 99 7.68 0.82 7.17
CA HIS A 99 7.98 2.16 6.65
C HIS A 99 6.67 2.78 6.18
N LEU A 100 5.99 3.45 7.12
CA LEU A 100 4.78 4.19 6.85
C LEU A 100 5.12 5.59 6.34
N LEU A 101 4.43 6.02 5.29
CA LEU A 101 4.52 7.39 4.77
C LEU A 101 3.80 8.36 5.72
N ASP A 102 4.53 9.09 6.56
CA ASP A 102 3.94 10.08 7.46
C ASP A 102 3.63 11.41 6.75
N GLY A 103 2.45 11.49 6.15
CA GLY A 103 2.00 12.74 5.51
C GLY A 103 1.76 13.92 6.45
N SER A 104 1.84 13.78 7.79
CA SER A 104 1.63 14.90 8.71
C SER A 104 2.85 15.80 8.91
N GLY A 105 4.03 15.31 8.52
CA GLY A 105 5.27 16.08 8.48
C GLY A 105 5.53 16.74 7.12
N GLU A 106 6.79 17.07 6.85
CA GLU A 106 7.23 17.59 5.56
C GLU A 106 7.29 16.45 4.52
N PRO A 107 6.43 16.44 3.47
CA PRO A 107 6.31 15.28 2.59
C PRO A 107 7.58 14.97 1.79
N SER A 108 8.37 16.00 1.46
CA SER A 108 9.61 15.86 0.70
C SER A 108 10.67 15.03 1.46
N GLU A 109 10.81 15.26 2.76
CA GLU A 109 11.70 14.47 3.61
C GLU A 109 11.22 13.02 3.78
N VAL A 110 9.90 12.81 3.87
CA VAL A 110 9.30 11.47 4.00
C VAL A 110 9.56 10.64 2.75
N VAL A 111 9.29 11.22 1.56
CA VAL A 111 9.56 10.60 0.27
C VAL A 111 11.03 10.23 0.13
N ARG A 112 11.94 11.16 0.45
CA ARG A 112 13.38 10.92 0.39
C ARG A 112 13.81 9.79 1.35
N HIS A 113 13.43 9.89 2.62
CA HIS A 113 13.87 8.95 3.64
C HIS A 113 13.35 7.53 3.40
N VAL A 114 12.04 7.38 3.14
CA VAL A 114 11.45 6.05 2.88
C VAL A 114 11.93 5.51 1.54
N GLY A 115 12.13 6.38 0.54
CA GLY A 115 12.71 6.02 -0.75
C GLY A 115 14.13 5.44 -0.65
N GLU A 116 15.01 6.07 0.12
CA GLU A 116 16.37 5.57 0.37
C GLU A 116 16.36 4.17 0.99
N ILE A 117 15.48 3.94 1.97
CA ILE A 117 15.37 2.62 2.61
C ILE A 117 14.79 1.61 1.62
N LEU A 118 13.74 1.96 0.87
CA LEU A 118 13.13 1.09 -0.14
C LEU A 118 14.19 0.59 -1.14
N GLN A 119 14.97 1.52 -1.70
CA GLN A 119 15.99 1.24 -2.72
C GLN A 119 17.24 0.51 -2.19
N SER A 120 17.42 0.40 -0.87
CA SER A 120 18.58 -0.31 -0.28
C SER A 120 18.66 -1.81 -0.62
N ALA A 121 17.57 -2.40 -1.12
CA ALA A 121 17.51 -3.77 -1.61
C ALA A 121 16.31 -3.95 -2.58
N PRO A 122 16.17 -5.10 -3.24
CA PRO A 122 14.95 -5.43 -4.01
C PRO A 122 13.71 -5.62 -3.12
N ILE A 123 12.52 -5.40 -3.68
CA ILE A 123 11.24 -5.84 -3.09
C ILE A 123 10.96 -7.26 -3.56
N ASP A 124 10.47 -8.11 -2.65
CA ASP A 124 10.10 -9.48 -2.99
C ASP A 124 8.67 -9.56 -3.55
N ILE A 125 7.75 -8.77 -2.99
CA ILE A 125 6.32 -8.84 -3.33
C ILE A 125 5.66 -7.46 -3.18
N ALA A 126 4.79 -7.09 -4.12
CA ALA A 126 3.90 -5.95 -4.00
C ALA A 126 2.44 -6.41 -4.07
N PHE A 127 1.64 -5.99 -3.09
CA PHE A 127 0.18 -6.16 -3.10
C PHE A 127 -0.44 -4.86 -3.57
N ALA A 128 -1.02 -4.88 -4.77
CA ALA A 128 -1.64 -3.70 -5.37
C ALA A 128 -3.07 -4.00 -5.83
N GLY A 129 -3.94 -3.01 -5.64
CA GLY A 129 -5.22 -2.94 -6.33
C GLY A 129 -5.10 -2.04 -7.57
N MET A 130 -6.09 -2.13 -8.46
CA MET A 130 -6.20 -1.26 -9.63
C MET A 130 -7.54 -0.52 -9.55
N GLY A 131 -7.51 0.79 -9.76
CA GLY A 131 -8.71 1.63 -9.82
C GLY A 131 -9.55 1.39 -11.08
N GLU A 132 -10.79 1.88 -11.09
CA GLU A 132 -11.71 1.71 -12.24
C GLU A 132 -11.17 2.35 -13.54
N ASN A 133 -10.42 3.44 -13.42
CA ASN A 133 -9.72 4.10 -14.52
C ASN A 133 -8.34 3.50 -14.84
N GLY A 134 -7.95 2.42 -14.15
CA GLY A 134 -6.66 1.75 -14.32
C GLY A 134 -5.50 2.36 -13.50
N HIS A 135 -5.76 3.31 -12.60
CA HIS A 135 -4.69 3.85 -11.75
C HIS A 135 -4.11 2.80 -10.80
N LEU A 136 -2.86 3.04 -10.40
CA LEU A 136 -2.18 2.32 -9.31
C LEU A 136 -1.74 3.36 -8.28
N ALA A 137 -2.05 3.12 -7.00
CA ALA A 137 -1.87 4.13 -5.95
C ALA A 137 -2.55 5.46 -6.34
N PHE A 138 -1.94 6.61 -6.08
CA PHE A 138 -2.43 7.91 -6.58
C PHE A 138 -1.85 8.30 -7.96
N ASN A 139 -1.44 7.33 -8.79
CA ASN A 139 -0.96 7.59 -10.15
C ASN A 139 -2.11 7.49 -11.16
N ASP A 140 -2.91 8.56 -11.27
CA ASP A 140 -3.99 8.63 -12.24
C ASP A 140 -3.48 8.77 -13.70
N PRO A 141 -4.21 8.24 -14.71
CA PRO A 141 -3.83 8.40 -16.10
C PRO A 141 -3.92 9.86 -16.61
N PRO A 142 -2.94 10.36 -17.38
CA PRO A 142 -1.67 9.70 -17.69
C PRO A 142 -0.69 9.76 -16.51
N ALA A 143 -0.20 8.59 -16.09
CA ALA A 143 0.82 8.49 -15.05
C ALA A 143 2.23 8.75 -15.60
N ASP A 144 3.15 9.16 -14.74
CA ASP A 144 4.57 9.30 -15.09
C ASP A 144 5.31 7.96 -14.95
N PHE A 145 5.67 7.38 -16.09
CA PHE A 145 6.49 6.16 -16.17
C PHE A 145 8.00 6.42 -16.29
N GLN A 146 8.40 7.68 -16.46
CA GLN A 146 9.80 8.07 -16.69
C GLN A 146 10.53 8.45 -15.42
N THR A 147 9.81 8.89 -14.38
CA THR A 147 10.41 9.18 -13.07
C THR A 147 11.26 8.02 -12.55
N GLU A 148 12.41 8.34 -11.96
CA GLU A 148 13.28 7.38 -11.27
C GLU A 148 13.13 7.45 -9.76
N GLU A 149 12.36 8.43 -9.27
CA GLU A 149 12.07 8.58 -7.86
C GLU A 149 11.11 7.48 -7.38
N PRO A 150 11.38 6.84 -6.23
CA PRO A 150 10.55 5.75 -5.74
C PRO A 150 9.15 6.24 -5.30
N PHE A 151 9.05 7.49 -4.85
CA PHE A 151 7.79 8.12 -4.46
C PHE A 151 7.67 9.53 -5.06
N LEU A 152 6.43 9.96 -5.25
CA LEU A 152 6.05 11.26 -5.75
C LEU A 152 5.11 11.94 -4.76
N ILE A 153 5.17 13.28 -4.70
CA ILE A 153 4.10 14.09 -4.12
C ILE A 153 3.19 14.48 -5.28
N VAL A 154 1.94 14.03 -5.25
CA VAL A 154 0.97 14.24 -6.32
C VAL A 154 -0.14 15.16 -5.86
N ASN A 155 -0.65 15.99 -6.77
CA ASN A 155 -1.86 16.78 -6.55
C ASN A 155 -3.06 15.89 -6.87
N LEU A 156 -4.01 15.81 -5.93
CA LEU A 156 -5.24 15.05 -6.13
C LEU A 156 -6.21 15.89 -6.96
N ASP A 157 -6.68 15.34 -8.07
CA ASP A 157 -7.66 16.02 -8.89
C ASP A 157 -9.04 16.09 -8.20
N GLU A 158 -9.94 16.91 -8.74
CA GLU A 158 -11.25 17.08 -8.13
C GLU A 158 -12.10 15.81 -8.19
N ALA A 159 -11.93 14.97 -9.23
CA ALA A 159 -12.71 13.76 -9.42
C ALA A 159 -12.37 12.71 -8.34
N CYS A 160 -11.09 12.44 -8.13
CA CYS A 160 -10.54 11.59 -7.09
C CYS A 160 -11.02 12.07 -5.71
N ARG A 161 -10.89 13.37 -5.43
CA ARG A 161 -11.33 13.94 -4.15
C ARG A 161 -12.85 13.81 -3.95
N ARG A 162 -13.66 14.01 -4.99
CA ARG A 162 -15.13 13.81 -4.92
C ARG A 162 -15.50 12.35 -4.68
N GLN A 163 -14.77 11.40 -5.25
CA GLN A 163 -14.99 9.98 -5.01
C GLN A 163 -14.80 9.65 -3.52
N GLN A 164 -13.76 10.17 -2.86
CA GLN A 164 -13.51 9.92 -1.44
C GLN A 164 -14.64 10.44 -0.52
N VAL A 165 -15.29 11.54 -0.90
CA VAL A 165 -16.51 12.04 -0.22
C VAL A 165 -17.69 11.11 -0.48
N GLY A 166 -17.88 10.69 -1.74
CA GLY A 166 -18.96 9.76 -2.12
C GLY A 166 -18.87 8.40 -1.42
N GLU A 167 -17.65 7.93 -1.13
CA GLU A 167 -17.38 6.72 -0.35
C GLU A 167 -17.55 6.92 1.18
N GLY A 168 -17.78 8.15 1.63
CA GLY A 168 -18.03 8.47 3.04
C GLY A 168 -16.78 8.59 3.92
N TRP A 169 -15.58 8.66 3.32
CA TRP A 169 -14.33 8.82 4.07
C TRP A 169 -14.11 10.22 4.62
N PHE A 170 -14.72 11.22 3.98
CA PHE A 170 -14.62 12.63 4.35
C PHE A 170 -16.00 13.28 4.37
N ALA A 171 -16.19 14.27 5.26
CA ALA A 171 -17.47 14.96 5.42
C ALA A 171 -17.86 15.78 4.17
N ASP A 172 -16.88 16.44 3.55
CA ASP A 172 -17.04 17.23 2.33
C ASP A 172 -15.71 17.40 1.60
N ILE A 173 -15.75 18.02 0.41
CA ILE A 173 -14.58 18.18 -0.45
C ILE A 173 -13.45 19.01 0.18
N SER A 174 -13.77 19.95 1.09
CA SER A 174 -12.76 20.78 1.76
C SER A 174 -11.98 20.00 2.81
N ALA A 175 -12.56 18.92 3.34
CA ALA A 175 -11.89 18.01 4.27
C ALA A 175 -10.95 17.01 3.56
N VAL A 176 -11.07 16.84 2.25
CA VAL A 176 -10.19 15.95 1.48
C VAL A 176 -8.86 16.65 1.23
N PRO A 177 -7.71 16.03 1.57
CA PRO A 177 -6.39 16.55 1.25
C PRO A 177 -6.23 16.95 -0.22
N LEU A 178 -5.37 17.94 -0.47
CA LEU A 178 -5.05 18.40 -1.83
C LEU A 178 -3.91 17.59 -2.46
N GLN A 179 -3.09 16.96 -1.63
CA GLN A 179 -1.92 16.23 -2.06
C GLN A 179 -1.85 14.87 -1.37
N ALA A 180 -1.14 13.95 -2.02
CA ALA A 180 -0.79 12.66 -1.46
C ALA A 180 0.66 12.32 -1.80
N ILE A 181 1.25 11.45 -0.99
CA ILE A 181 2.48 10.74 -1.32
C ILE A 181 2.08 9.43 -1.97
N SER A 182 2.70 9.09 -3.09
CA SER A 182 2.40 7.89 -3.87
C SER A 182 3.68 7.23 -4.35
N MET A 183 3.77 5.91 -4.24
CA MET A 183 4.83 5.16 -4.92
C MET A 183 4.71 5.35 -6.43
N SER A 184 5.82 5.59 -7.12
CA SER A 184 5.80 5.80 -8.56
C SER A 184 5.48 4.51 -9.31
N VAL A 185 4.88 4.61 -10.49
CA VAL A 185 4.55 3.42 -11.30
C VAL A 185 5.80 2.62 -11.64
N ARG A 186 6.92 3.29 -11.94
CA ARG A 186 8.19 2.62 -12.22
C ARG A 186 8.72 1.82 -11.03
N GLN A 187 8.47 2.26 -9.80
CA GLN A 187 8.89 1.57 -8.59
C GLN A 187 7.97 0.38 -8.24
N ILE A 188 6.70 0.43 -8.65
CA ILE A 188 5.74 -0.67 -8.47
C ILE A 188 6.05 -1.85 -9.41
N LEU A 189 6.57 -1.56 -10.61
CA LEU A 189 6.86 -2.52 -11.68
C LEU A 189 8.26 -3.15 -11.55
#